data_AF-A0A961H494-F1
#
_entry.id   AF-A0A961H494-F1
#
_cell.length_a   1.000
_cell.length_b   1.000
_cell.length_c   1.000
_cell.angle_alpha   90.00
_cell.angle_beta   90.00
_cell.angle_gamma   90.00
#
_symmetry.space_group_name_H-M   'P 1'
#
loop_
_entity.id
_entity.type
_entity.pdbx_description
1 polymer ?
#
loop_
_entity_poly.entity_id
_entity_poly.type
_entity_poly.pdbx_seq_one_letter_code
_entity_poly.pdbx_strand_id
1 'polypeptide(L)'
;MMPPPEESPRHDLRHILIIWVVLLGVLVGAFAMTAIILNATVFSAGGFVSSYLGALQRHDLAEALGTNGVRGTANASSELLTPRALGDIADATIVSDLDQGGGLHEVTYSATVSTALPGTTTPVSRTVSGTFQVQQGEPRFGVFSTWSFLRSPMAVLFVTPRNDASFTVNGIDVTSPAGPSVGNPYQVLTPGLFTLAHESGYLTADPVSAAVSAPGSVVSATVDIQASASFIAAVQDQVDSFLDDCTTQQVLFPTGCPFGQELSNRVESTPEWSMSRYPEITIQPGNDPGTWVVPEAQGAAHLKVEVRSLFDGTLSTFDEDVQFALSWVMTINGDRIDVRQQ
;
A
#
# COMPACT_ATOMS: atom_id res chain seq x y z
N MET A 1 -11.31 -98.32 37.40
CA MET A 1 -12.07 -97.77 36.27
C MET A 1 -11.28 -96.56 35.76
N MET A 2 -10.82 -96.62 34.51
CA MET A 2 -9.82 -95.75 33.87
C MET A 2 -10.34 -94.30 33.68
N PRO A 3 -9.52 -93.23 33.86
CA PRO A 3 -9.92 -91.88 33.47
C PRO A 3 -9.95 -91.70 31.94
N PRO A 4 -10.80 -90.80 31.40
CA PRO A 4 -10.89 -90.54 29.96
C PRO A 4 -9.68 -89.74 29.45
N PRO A 5 -9.35 -89.83 28.15
CA PRO A 5 -8.18 -89.16 27.58
C PRO A 5 -8.41 -87.65 27.44
N GLU A 6 -7.42 -86.85 27.83
CA GLU A 6 -7.36 -85.41 27.53
C GLU A 6 -7.16 -85.19 26.03
N GLU A 7 -8.13 -84.50 25.42
CA GLU A 7 -8.08 -84.07 24.03
C GLU A 7 -7.14 -82.86 23.89
N SER A 8 -6.14 -82.99 23.01
CA SER A 8 -5.02 -82.05 22.87
C SER A 8 -5.44 -80.69 22.28
N PRO A 9 -5.13 -79.54 22.92
CA PRO A 9 -5.59 -78.20 22.51
C PRO A 9 -4.78 -77.59 21.35
N ARG A 10 -4.03 -78.40 20.58
CA ARG A 10 -3.12 -77.88 19.54
C ARG A 10 -3.83 -77.41 18.26
N HIS A 11 -5.07 -77.83 18.02
CA HIS A 11 -5.80 -77.50 16.79
C HIS A 11 -6.45 -76.11 16.82
N ASP A 12 -6.93 -75.66 17.99
CA ASP A 12 -7.59 -74.35 18.16
C ASP A 12 -6.61 -73.18 18.08
N LEU A 13 -5.41 -73.32 18.66
CA LEU A 13 -4.37 -72.29 18.62
C LEU A 13 -3.93 -71.94 17.19
N ARG A 14 -3.88 -72.92 16.28
CA ARG A 14 -3.50 -72.69 14.88
C ARG A 14 -4.58 -71.94 14.10
N HIS A 15 -5.86 -72.24 14.32
CA HIS A 15 -6.96 -71.54 13.66
C HIS A 15 -7.08 -70.10 14.17
N ILE A 16 -6.95 -69.90 15.47
CA ILE A 16 -6.92 -68.56 16.09
C ILE A 16 -5.73 -67.76 15.53
N LEU A 17 -4.53 -68.35 15.43
CA LEU A 17 -3.36 -67.69 14.88
C LEU A 17 -3.52 -67.32 13.40
N ILE A 18 -4.13 -68.19 12.58
CA ILE A 18 -4.45 -67.88 11.17
C ILE A 18 -5.44 -66.71 11.09
N ILE A 19 -6.49 -66.71 11.89
CA ILE A 19 -7.48 -65.61 11.92
C ILE A 19 -6.80 -64.29 12.32
N TRP A 20 -5.96 -64.28 13.36
CA TRP A 20 -5.22 -63.08 13.76
C TRP A 20 -4.23 -62.59 12.69
N VAL A 21 -3.55 -63.50 11.99
CA VAL A 21 -2.65 -63.14 10.88
C VAL A 21 -3.44 -62.54 9.70
N VAL A 22 -4.59 -63.13 9.35
CA VAL A 22 -5.47 -62.60 8.31
C VAL A 22 -6.03 -61.24 8.70
N LEU A 23 -6.53 -61.09 9.94
CA LEU A 23 -7.02 -59.80 10.45
C LEU A 23 -5.92 -58.73 10.47
N LEU A 24 -4.71 -59.09 10.90
CA LEU A 24 -3.55 -58.20 10.86
C LEU A 24 -3.21 -57.82 9.41
N GLY A 25 -3.22 -58.77 8.48
CA GLY A 25 -2.98 -58.52 7.06
C GLY A 25 -4.00 -57.57 6.46
N VAL A 26 -5.29 -57.74 6.77
CA VAL A 26 -6.37 -56.83 6.34
C VAL A 26 -6.16 -55.44 6.93
N LEU A 27 -5.83 -55.33 8.22
CA LEU A 27 -5.56 -54.05 8.88
C LEU A 27 -4.37 -53.32 8.25
N VAL A 28 -3.26 -54.03 8.00
CA VAL A 28 -2.06 -53.47 7.35
C VAL A 28 -2.37 -53.05 5.92
N GLY A 29 -3.13 -53.85 5.17
CA GLY A 29 -3.57 -53.52 3.81
C GLY A 29 -4.46 -52.27 3.78
N ALA A 30 -5.42 -52.17 4.70
CA ALA A 30 -6.27 -50.99 4.84
C ALA A 30 -5.47 -49.73 5.22
N PHE A 31 -4.50 -49.87 6.13
CA PHE A 31 -3.60 -48.79 6.50
C PHE A 31 -2.75 -48.32 5.31
N ALA A 32 -2.13 -49.25 4.57
CA ALA A 32 -1.33 -48.91 3.39
C ALA A 32 -2.16 -48.21 2.31
N MET A 33 -3.37 -48.70 2.03
CA MET A 33 -4.31 -48.04 1.11
C MET A 33 -4.65 -46.63 1.58
N THR A 34 -4.92 -46.45 2.87
CA THR A 34 -5.20 -45.13 3.45
C THR A 34 -4.01 -44.20 3.31
N ALA A 35 -2.79 -44.66 3.60
CA ALA A 35 -1.56 -43.88 3.45
C ALA A 35 -1.32 -43.46 1.99
N ILE A 36 -1.57 -44.34 1.02
CA ILE A 36 -1.48 -44.02 -0.41
C ILE A 36 -2.48 -42.93 -0.79
N ILE A 37 -3.74 -43.07 -0.38
CA ILE A 37 -4.80 -42.07 -0.67
C ILE A 37 -4.43 -40.73 -0.04
N LEU A 38 -3.96 -40.74 1.20
CA LEU A 38 -3.56 -39.52 1.90
C LEU A 38 -2.35 -38.84 1.24
N ASN A 39 -1.34 -39.58 0.78
CA ASN A 39 -0.22 -39.03 0.02
C ASN A 39 -0.62 -38.50 -1.36
N ALA A 40 -1.63 -39.10 -1.99
CA ALA A 40 -2.14 -38.61 -3.27
C ALA A 40 -3.03 -37.35 -3.12
N THR A 41 -3.50 -37.05 -1.91
CA THR A 41 -4.46 -35.96 -1.65
C THR A 41 -3.89 -34.93 -0.68
N VAL A 42 -3.92 -35.21 0.62
CA VAL A 42 -3.57 -34.30 1.70
C VAL A 42 -2.06 -34.05 1.79
N PHE A 43 -1.25 -35.10 1.73
CA PHE A 43 0.21 -35.04 1.77
C PHE A 43 0.83 -34.99 0.37
N SER A 44 0.09 -34.50 -0.62
CA SER A 44 0.59 -34.23 -1.97
C SER A 44 1.26 -32.85 -2.06
N ALA A 45 1.99 -32.58 -3.14
CA ALA A 45 2.57 -31.26 -3.41
C ALA A 45 1.47 -30.17 -3.54
N GLY A 46 0.41 -30.46 -4.30
CA GLY A 46 -0.79 -29.62 -4.36
C GLY A 46 -1.43 -29.39 -2.98
N GLY A 47 -1.59 -30.43 -2.17
CA GLY A 47 -2.16 -30.33 -0.81
C GLY A 47 -1.32 -29.44 0.12
N PHE A 48 0.01 -29.53 0.03
CA PHE A 48 0.92 -28.64 0.75
C PHE A 48 0.74 -27.17 0.35
N VAL A 49 0.68 -26.87 -0.95
CA VAL A 49 0.43 -25.50 -1.45
C VAL A 49 -0.96 -25.01 -1.06
N SER A 50 -1.99 -25.86 -1.15
CA SER A 50 -3.35 -25.52 -0.69
C SER A 50 -3.40 -25.19 0.79
N SER A 51 -2.63 -25.88 1.64
CA SER A 51 -2.55 -25.57 3.08
C SER A 51 -1.96 -24.17 3.30
N TYR A 52 -0.89 -23.83 2.59
CA TYR A 52 -0.28 -22.49 2.63
C TYR A 52 -1.26 -21.40 2.17
N LEU A 53 -1.91 -21.60 1.01
CA LEU A 53 -2.91 -20.65 0.51
C LEU A 53 -4.08 -20.51 1.48
N GLY A 54 -4.53 -21.60 2.09
CA GLY A 54 -5.57 -21.60 3.11
C GLY A 54 -5.18 -20.82 4.37
N ALA A 55 -3.91 -20.86 4.78
CA ALA A 55 -3.41 -20.03 5.88
C ALA A 55 -3.51 -18.54 5.54
N LEU A 56 -3.12 -18.15 4.31
CA LEU A 56 -3.29 -16.77 3.84
C LEU A 56 -4.76 -16.35 3.79
N GLN A 57 -5.67 -17.19 3.28
CA GLN A 57 -7.11 -16.91 3.24
C GLN A 57 -7.71 -16.68 4.63
N ARG A 58 -7.21 -17.38 5.65
CA ARG A 58 -7.64 -17.20 7.05
C ARG A 58 -6.92 -16.05 7.77
N HIS A 59 -6.04 -15.32 7.07
CA HIS A 59 -5.16 -14.32 7.66
C HIS A 59 -4.27 -14.90 8.80
N ASP A 60 -4.00 -16.21 8.78
CA ASP A 60 -3.13 -16.89 9.74
C ASP A 60 -1.67 -16.77 9.31
N LEU A 61 -1.09 -15.62 9.61
CA LEU A 61 0.29 -15.32 9.27
C LEU A 61 1.29 -16.27 9.95
N ALA A 62 0.99 -16.73 11.17
CA ALA A 62 1.89 -17.62 11.90
C ALA A 62 1.99 -18.99 11.21
N GLU A 63 0.86 -19.54 10.77
CA GLU A 63 0.83 -20.78 9.98
C GLU A 63 1.51 -20.59 8.62
N ALA A 64 1.25 -19.48 7.92
CA ALA A 64 1.87 -19.19 6.64
C ALA A 64 3.39 -19.05 6.74
N LEU A 65 3.91 -18.29 7.71
CA LEU A 65 5.35 -18.14 7.95
C LEU A 65 6.01 -19.40 8.50
N GLY A 66 5.25 -20.23 9.24
CA GLY A 66 5.71 -21.53 9.75
C GLY A 66 5.74 -22.63 8.69
N THR A 67 5.23 -22.38 7.48
CA THR A 67 5.23 -23.37 6.41
C THR A 67 6.66 -23.68 5.95
N ASN A 68 6.95 -24.96 5.73
CA ASN A 68 8.31 -25.40 5.37
C ASN A 68 8.83 -24.71 4.11
N GLY A 69 10.02 -24.11 4.20
CA GLY A 69 10.66 -23.41 3.08
C GLY A 69 10.28 -21.93 2.96
N VAL A 70 9.34 -21.43 3.76
CA VAL A 70 9.11 -19.99 3.92
C VAL A 70 10.26 -19.39 4.72
N ARG A 71 10.93 -18.42 4.12
CA ARG A 71 12.10 -17.73 4.69
C ARG A 71 12.06 -16.26 4.29
N GLY A 72 12.33 -15.39 5.27
CA GLY A 72 12.40 -13.95 5.08
C GLY A 72 13.36 -13.53 3.97
N THR A 73 13.07 -12.38 3.36
CA THR A 73 13.94 -11.77 2.35
C THR A 73 14.95 -10.85 3.03
N ALA A 74 16.23 -11.02 2.73
CA ALA A 74 17.28 -10.17 3.27
C ALA A 74 17.10 -8.72 2.79
N ASN A 75 17.46 -7.75 3.64
CA ASN A 75 17.43 -6.31 3.33
C ASN A 75 16.04 -5.76 2.96
N ALA A 76 14.95 -6.38 3.44
CA ALA A 76 13.59 -5.88 3.29
C ALA A 76 12.89 -5.82 4.66
N SER A 77 12.13 -4.75 4.92
CA SER A 77 11.41 -4.54 6.18
C SER A 77 10.31 -5.59 6.36
N SER A 78 10.19 -6.16 7.57
CA SER A 78 9.12 -7.10 7.97
C SER A 78 7.83 -6.42 8.41
N GLU A 79 7.74 -5.09 8.36
CA GLU A 79 6.60 -4.33 8.87
C GLU A 79 5.27 -4.69 8.18
N LEU A 80 5.32 -5.10 6.91
CA LEU A 80 4.15 -5.58 6.16
C LEU A 80 3.87 -7.08 6.34
N LEU A 81 4.63 -7.80 7.17
CA LEU A 81 4.27 -9.15 7.58
C LEU A 81 3.30 -9.06 8.77
N THR A 82 2.08 -8.61 8.49
CA THR A 82 0.98 -8.60 9.45
C THR A 82 -0.28 -9.14 8.79
N PRO A 83 -1.23 -9.72 9.56
CA PRO A 83 -2.49 -10.22 9.01
C PRO A 83 -3.22 -9.16 8.17
N ARG A 84 -3.31 -7.93 8.68
CA ARG A 84 -3.98 -6.82 7.98
C ARG A 84 -3.32 -6.44 6.65
N ALA A 85 -2.01 -6.58 6.53
CA ALA A 85 -1.27 -6.22 5.32
C ALA A 85 -1.52 -7.17 4.16
N LEU A 86 -1.91 -8.43 4.41
CA LEU A 86 -2.02 -9.46 3.37
C LEU A 86 -3.10 -9.17 2.33
N GLY A 87 -4.11 -8.38 2.71
CA GLY A 87 -5.36 -8.27 1.93
C GLY A 87 -6.14 -9.59 1.96
N ASP A 88 -7.29 -9.62 1.33
CA ASP A 88 -8.14 -10.81 1.29
C ASP A 88 -7.77 -11.71 0.11
N ILE A 89 -7.80 -13.02 0.34
CA ILE A 89 -7.60 -14.05 -0.69
C ILE A 89 -8.84 -14.93 -0.73
N ALA A 90 -9.39 -15.13 -1.92
CA ALA A 90 -10.56 -15.96 -2.18
C ALA A 90 -10.29 -16.90 -3.36
N ASP A 91 -11.12 -17.94 -3.47
CA ASP A 91 -11.14 -18.86 -4.62
C ASP A 91 -9.77 -19.48 -4.97
N ALA A 92 -8.91 -19.66 -3.98
CA ALA A 92 -7.59 -20.24 -4.18
C ALA A 92 -7.72 -21.72 -4.54
N THR A 93 -7.26 -22.08 -5.74
CA THR A 93 -7.35 -23.44 -6.29
C THR A 93 -6.04 -23.83 -6.98
N ILE A 94 -5.72 -25.13 -6.93
CA ILE A 94 -4.59 -25.69 -7.68
C ILE A 94 -5.07 -25.99 -9.10
N VAL A 95 -4.38 -25.41 -10.08
CA VAL A 95 -4.68 -25.57 -11.51
C VAL A 95 -3.85 -26.69 -12.12
N SER A 96 -2.60 -26.85 -11.68
CA SER A 96 -1.73 -27.94 -12.12
C SER A 96 -0.74 -28.35 -11.04
N ASP A 97 -0.36 -29.62 -11.04
CA ASP A 97 0.74 -30.19 -10.25
C ASP A 97 1.57 -31.07 -11.20
N LEU A 98 2.77 -30.61 -11.55
CA LEU A 98 3.65 -31.28 -12.51
C LEU A 98 4.88 -31.85 -11.78
N ASP A 99 5.02 -33.17 -11.78
CA ASP A 99 6.23 -33.87 -11.32
C ASP A 99 7.37 -33.64 -12.33
N GLN A 100 8.42 -32.96 -11.86
CA GLN A 100 9.64 -32.66 -12.64
C GLN A 100 10.73 -33.73 -12.43
N GLY A 101 10.43 -34.80 -11.68
CA GLY A 101 11.36 -35.84 -11.30
C GLY A 101 12.19 -35.47 -10.06
N GLY A 102 12.76 -36.49 -9.40
CA GLY A 102 13.61 -36.29 -8.23
C GLY A 102 12.88 -35.71 -7.00
N GLY A 103 11.54 -35.85 -6.94
CA GLY A 103 10.71 -35.29 -5.87
C GLY A 103 10.47 -33.78 -6.00
N LEU A 104 10.84 -33.16 -7.12
CA LEU A 104 10.54 -31.77 -7.41
C LEU A 104 9.19 -31.67 -8.11
N HIS A 105 8.31 -30.82 -7.59
CA HIS A 105 7.01 -30.55 -8.17
C HIS A 105 6.86 -29.07 -8.49
N GLU A 106 6.24 -28.79 -9.62
CA GLU A 106 5.82 -27.46 -10.04
C GLU A 106 4.29 -27.34 -9.91
N VAL A 107 3.84 -26.57 -8.92
CA VAL A 107 2.44 -26.44 -8.56
C VAL A 107 1.94 -25.05 -8.97
N THR A 108 1.01 -24.99 -9.91
CA THR A 108 0.39 -23.76 -10.37
C THR A 108 -0.94 -23.55 -9.68
N TYR A 109 -1.17 -22.34 -9.17
CA TYR A 109 -2.42 -21.96 -8.53
C TYR A 109 -3.11 -20.81 -9.28
N SER A 110 -4.40 -20.65 -9.00
CA SER A 110 -5.16 -19.43 -9.29
C SER A 110 -5.90 -19.00 -8.03
N ALA A 111 -5.96 -17.70 -7.78
CA ALA A 111 -6.67 -17.12 -6.65
C ALA A 111 -7.19 -15.71 -7.00
N THR A 112 -8.21 -15.26 -6.29
CA THR A 112 -8.66 -13.86 -6.32
C THR A 112 -8.06 -13.15 -5.11
N VAL A 113 -7.27 -12.11 -5.34
CA VAL A 113 -6.74 -11.24 -4.27
C VAL A 113 -7.48 -9.92 -4.27
N SER A 114 -7.81 -9.41 -3.09
CA SER A 114 -8.58 -8.17 -2.96
C SER A 114 -8.15 -7.35 -1.75
N THR A 115 -8.43 -6.06 -1.80
CA THR A 115 -8.15 -5.15 -0.68
C THR A 115 -9.13 -3.98 -0.71
N ALA A 116 -9.41 -3.43 0.47
CA ALA A 116 -10.23 -2.24 0.61
C ALA A 116 -9.49 -1.02 0.04
N LEU A 117 -10.23 -0.11 -0.59
CA LEU A 117 -9.72 1.23 -0.90
C LEU A 117 -10.23 2.24 0.12
N PRO A 118 -9.35 3.09 0.67
CA PRO A 118 -9.77 4.21 1.50
C PRO A 118 -10.86 5.03 0.83
N GLY A 119 -11.90 5.40 1.59
CA GLY A 119 -13.01 6.22 1.10
C GLY A 119 -14.00 5.49 0.18
N THR A 120 -13.87 4.19 -0.05
CA THR A 120 -14.77 3.42 -0.93
C THR A 120 -15.40 2.22 -0.22
N THR A 121 -16.58 1.80 -0.68
CA THR A 121 -17.26 0.59 -0.20
C THR A 121 -16.95 -0.65 -1.06
N THR A 122 -16.35 -0.46 -2.23
CA THR A 122 -16.06 -1.53 -3.19
C THR A 122 -14.57 -1.86 -3.16
N PRO A 123 -14.17 -3.08 -2.76
CA PRO A 123 -12.76 -3.47 -2.78
C PRO A 123 -12.25 -3.59 -4.22
N VAL A 124 -10.97 -3.31 -4.43
CA VAL A 124 -10.31 -3.71 -5.69
C VAL A 124 -9.93 -5.17 -5.58
N SER A 125 -10.27 -5.93 -6.61
CA SER A 125 -9.99 -7.36 -6.71
C SER A 125 -9.24 -7.66 -8.01
N ARG A 126 -8.32 -8.63 -7.97
CA ARG A 126 -7.61 -9.14 -9.14
C ARG A 126 -7.50 -10.65 -9.07
N THR A 127 -7.78 -11.33 -10.17
CA THR A 127 -7.41 -12.74 -10.31
C THR A 127 -5.93 -12.82 -10.62
N VAL A 128 -5.21 -13.60 -9.82
CA VAL A 128 -3.79 -13.87 -9.99
C VAL A 128 -3.56 -15.36 -10.15
N SER A 129 -2.50 -15.68 -10.89
CA SER A 129 -1.97 -17.02 -10.98
C SER A 129 -0.47 -16.97 -10.75
N GLY A 130 0.07 -18.04 -10.19
CA GLY A 130 1.50 -18.17 -9.95
C GLY A 130 1.88 -19.63 -9.79
N THR A 131 3.18 -19.85 -9.71
CA THR A 131 3.74 -21.19 -9.66
C THR A 131 4.72 -21.29 -8.50
N PHE A 132 4.55 -22.33 -7.70
CA PHE A 132 5.47 -22.69 -6.63
C PHE A 132 6.26 -23.93 -7.01
N GLN A 133 7.55 -23.90 -6.75
CA GLN A 133 8.40 -25.07 -6.81
C GLN A 133 8.55 -25.64 -5.40
N VAL A 134 8.16 -26.91 -5.23
CA VAL A 134 8.21 -27.60 -3.94
C VAL A 134 9.01 -28.89 -4.07
N GLN A 135 9.81 -29.17 -3.04
CA GLN A 135 10.68 -30.34 -2.99
C GLN A 135 10.18 -31.30 -1.93
N GLN A 136 10.05 -32.56 -2.30
CA GLN A 136 9.74 -33.65 -1.39
C GLN A 136 10.91 -33.89 -0.44
N GLY A 137 10.62 -33.96 0.85
CA GLY A 137 11.57 -34.27 1.91
C GLY A 137 11.45 -35.70 2.42
N GLU A 138 12.09 -35.96 3.56
CA GLU A 138 12.00 -37.27 4.21
C GLU A 138 10.57 -37.56 4.70
N PRO A 139 10.04 -38.79 4.50
CA PRO A 139 8.69 -39.11 4.92
C PRO A 139 8.51 -39.04 6.44
N ARG A 140 7.45 -38.36 6.88
CA ARG A 140 7.05 -38.35 8.29
C ARG A 140 6.47 -39.72 8.65
N PHE A 141 6.91 -40.26 9.79
CA PHE A 141 6.55 -41.61 10.25
C PHE A 141 6.84 -42.71 9.22
N GLY A 142 7.77 -42.47 8.29
CA GLY A 142 8.18 -43.44 7.26
C GLY A 142 7.18 -43.67 6.12
N VAL A 143 5.99 -43.04 6.15
CA VAL A 143 4.94 -43.27 5.14
C VAL A 143 4.31 -42.01 4.57
N PHE A 144 4.33 -40.87 5.28
CA PHE A 144 3.68 -39.65 4.80
C PHE A 144 4.68 -38.71 4.15
N SER A 145 4.44 -38.34 2.89
CA SER A 145 5.29 -37.38 2.18
C SER A 145 5.36 -36.05 2.93
N THR A 146 6.56 -35.46 2.97
CA THR A 146 6.76 -34.10 3.45
C THR A 146 7.19 -33.23 2.28
N TRP A 147 6.85 -31.94 2.35
CA TRP A 147 7.13 -30.98 1.29
C TRP A 147 7.69 -29.70 1.91
N SER A 148 8.47 -29.00 1.09
CA SER A 148 8.99 -27.67 1.42
C SER A 148 9.07 -26.82 0.16
N PHE A 149 8.85 -25.52 0.29
CA PHE A 149 9.12 -24.59 -0.79
C PHE A 149 10.61 -24.58 -1.13
N LEU A 150 10.94 -24.85 -2.40
CA LEU A 150 12.31 -24.74 -2.91
C LEU A 150 12.73 -23.27 -2.95
N ARG A 151 11.84 -22.41 -3.44
CA ARG A 151 11.95 -20.95 -3.37
C ARG A 151 10.89 -20.42 -2.41
N SER A 152 11.32 -19.65 -1.41
CA SER A 152 10.41 -19.03 -0.43
C SER A 152 9.27 -18.29 -1.15
N PRO A 153 7.99 -18.51 -0.76
CA PRO A 153 6.83 -17.82 -1.32
C PRO A 153 6.72 -16.40 -0.75
N MET A 154 7.82 -15.66 -0.82
CA MET A 154 7.94 -14.28 -0.40
C MET A 154 8.43 -13.44 -1.58
N ALA A 155 8.07 -12.17 -1.58
CA ALA A 155 8.45 -11.19 -2.58
C ALA A 155 8.79 -9.87 -1.89
N VAL A 156 9.28 -8.91 -2.68
CA VAL A 156 9.58 -7.56 -2.21
C VAL A 156 8.62 -6.58 -2.86
N LEU A 157 7.90 -5.83 -2.04
CA LEU A 157 7.19 -4.61 -2.45
C LEU A 157 8.16 -3.43 -2.27
N PHE A 158 8.61 -2.84 -3.35
CA PHE A 158 9.53 -1.71 -3.34
C PHE A 158 8.74 -0.40 -3.45
N VAL A 159 8.61 0.32 -2.34
CA VAL A 159 7.69 1.46 -2.23
C VAL A 159 8.45 2.77 -2.22
N THR A 160 8.06 3.69 -3.11
CA THR A 160 8.55 5.08 -3.12
C THR A 160 7.41 6.04 -2.75
N PRO A 161 7.36 6.55 -1.51
CA PRO A 161 6.39 7.58 -1.13
C PRO A 161 6.96 8.94 -1.53
N ARG A 162 6.35 9.64 -2.49
CA ARG A 162 6.83 10.94 -2.97
C ARG A 162 6.36 12.04 -2.03
N ASN A 163 7.21 13.05 -1.83
CA ASN A 163 6.92 14.33 -1.15
C ASN A 163 6.67 14.24 0.37
N ASP A 164 6.12 13.13 0.87
CA ASP A 164 6.01 12.80 2.29
C ASP A 164 6.49 11.34 2.54
N ALA A 165 6.97 11.05 3.75
CA ALA A 165 7.53 9.74 4.09
C ALA A 165 6.46 8.76 4.61
N SER A 166 5.31 9.27 5.05
CA SER A 166 4.22 8.50 5.61
C SER A 166 3.23 8.08 4.54
N PHE A 167 2.78 6.85 4.61
CA PHE A 167 1.75 6.28 3.73
C PHE A 167 1.10 5.13 4.46
N THR A 168 0.05 4.59 3.86
CA THR A 168 -0.62 3.38 4.34
C THR A 168 -0.45 2.25 3.36
N VAL A 169 -0.40 1.02 3.85
CA VAL A 169 -0.52 -0.20 3.03
C VAL A 169 -1.64 -1.05 3.58
N ASN A 170 -2.70 -1.26 2.80
CA ASN A 170 -3.91 -1.96 3.25
C ASN A 170 -4.43 -1.44 4.61
N GLY A 171 -4.34 -0.12 4.82
CA GLY A 171 -4.78 0.55 6.05
C GLY A 171 -3.84 0.40 7.25
N ILE A 172 -2.58 -0.01 7.04
CA ILE A 172 -1.51 0.05 8.05
C ILE A 172 -0.67 1.27 7.79
N ASP A 173 -0.51 2.13 8.79
CA ASP A 173 0.40 3.27 8.73
C ASP A 173 1.86 2.80 8.69
N VAL A 174 2.60 3.32 7.71
CA VAL A 174 4.01 3.02 7.48
C VAL A 174 4.75 4.33 7.28
N THR A 175 5.90 4.46 7.91
CA THR A 175 6.81 5.59 7.69
C THR A 175 8.09 5.09 7.05
N SER A 176 8.36 5.56 5.83
CA SER A 176 9.60 5.28 5.11
C SER A 176 10.83 5.67 5.94
N PRO A 177 11.70 4.71 6.32
CA PRO A 177 12.88 5.00 7.14
C PRO A 177 13.93 5.80 6.37
N ALA A 178 13.96 5.69 5.04
CA ALA A 178 14.84 6.48 4.18
C ALA A 178 14.32 7.91 3.91
N GLY A 179 13.12 8.24 4.41
CA GLY A 179 12.48 9.54 4.19
C GLY A 179 11.63 9.59 2.91
N PRO A 180 11.12 10.80 2.56
CA PRO A 180 10.29 11.00 1.38
C PRO A 180 11.11 10.86 0.09
N SER A 181 10.43 10.48 -0.98
CA SER A 181 10.96 10.32 -2.35
C SER A 181 12.11 9.32 -2.49
N VAL A 182 12.34 8.47 -1.47
CA VAL A 182 13.32 7.38 -1.50
C VAL A 182 12.59 6.04 -1.42
N GLY A 183 12.95 5.12 -2.31
CA GLY A 183 12.34 3.79 -2.38
C GLY A 183 12.83 2.86 -1.27
N ASN A 184 11.92 2.12 -0.64
CA ASN A 184 12.21 1.18 0.45
C ASN A 184 11.65 -0.21 0.15
N PRO A 185 12.42 -1.28 0.38
CA PRO A 185 11.96 -2.66 0.23
C PRO A 185 11.19 -3.15 1.46
N TYR A 186 9.99 -3.69 1.23
CA TYR A 186 9.19 -4.37 2.24
C TYR A 186 8.95 -5.82 1.80
N GLN A 187 9.16 -6.79 2.69
CA GLN A 187 8.91 -8.19 2.36
C GLN A 187 7.44 -8.53 2.58
N VAL A 188 6.88 -9.31 1.66
CA VAL A 188 5.47 -9.71 1.67
C VAL A 188 5.32 -11.17 1.26
N LEU A 189 4.24 -11.82 1.67
CA LEU A 189 3.87 -13.16 1.20
C LEU A 189 3.16 -13.07 -0.15
N THR A 190 3.21 -14.15 -0.93
CA THR A 190 2.52 -14.26 -2.22
C THR A 190 1.59 -15.47 -2.25
N PRO A 191 0.41 -15.38 -2.88
CA PRO A 191 -0.16 -14.20 -3.52
C PRO A 191 -0.63 -13.13 -2.53
N GLY A 192 -0.72 -11.88 -2.99
CA GLY A 192 -1.28 -10.78 -2.23
C GLY A 192 -1.58 -9.55 -3.10
N LEU A 193 -2.46 -8.67 -2.61
CA LEU A 193 -2.75 -7.37 -3.20
C LEU A 193 -2.55 -6.27 -2.16
N PHE A 194 -1.67 -5.32 -2.48
CA PHE A 194 -1.27 -4.25 -1.58
C PHE A 194 -1.74 -2.93 -2.17
N THR A 195 -2.70 -2.27 -1.53
CA THR A 195 -3.10 -0.91 -1.86
C THR A 195 -2.35 0.07 -0.97
N LEU A 196 -1.64 0.97 -1.63
CA LEU A 196 -0.93 2.06 -0.99
C LEU A 196 -1.74 3.34 -1.12
N ALA A 197 -1.82 4.13 -0.06
CA ALA A 197 -2.54 5.41 -0.05
C ALA A 197 -1.94 6.36 0.97
N HIS A 198 -2.34 7.63 0.93
CA HIS A 198 -2.02 8.61 1.97
C HIS A 198 -3.24 9.50 2.18
N GLU A 199 -3.57 9.78 3.43
CA GLU A 199 -4.61 10.74 3.78
C GLU A 199 -4.24 11.42 5.09
N SER A 200 -4.19 12.74 5.09
CA SER A 200 -3.98 13.60 6.26
C SER A 200 -4.77 14.90 6.10
N GLY A 201 -4.68 15.82 7.08
CA GLY A 201 -5.42 17.08 7.02
C GLY A 201 -5.12 17.94 5.78
N TYR A 202 -3.89 17.88 5.28
CA TYR A 202 -3.41 18.73 4.18
C TYR A 202 -2.84 17.97 2.98
N LEU A 203 -2.57 16.68 3.12
CA LEU A 203 -1.94 15.88 2.07
C LEU A 203 -2.81 14.67 1.77
N THR A 204 -2.86 14.30 0.50
CA THR A 204 -3.62 13.13 0.02
C THR A 204 -2.87 12.46 -1.13
N ALA A 205 -3.13 11.18 -1.38
CA ALA A 205 -2.63 10.47 -2.55
C ALA A 205 -3.71 9.55 -3.11
N ASP A 206 -3.83 9.53 -4.43
CA ASP A 206 -4.68 8.55 -5.12
C ASP A 206 -4.19 7.13 -4.78
N PRO A 207 -5.09 6.21 -4.37
CA PRO A 207 -4.69 4.86 -4.01
C PRO A 207 -4.08 4.08 -5.19
N VAL A 208 -2.98 3.37 -4.95
CA VAL A 208 -2.27 2.55 -5.94
C VAL A 208 -2.23 1.09 -5.48
N SER A 209 -2.75 0.17 -6.29
CA SER A 209 -2.75 -1.27 -5.97
C SER A 209 -1.67 -2.06 -6.72
N ALA A 210 -0.82 -2.76 -5.97
CA ALA A 210 0.24 -3.63 -6.45
C ALA A 210 -0.09 -5.10 -6.16
N ALA A 211 -0.24 -5.90 -7.22
CA ALA A 211 -0.47 -7.34 -7.10
C ALA A 211 0.86 -8.10 -7.10
N VAL A 212 1.02 -9.02 -6.17
CA VAL A 212 2.21 -9.85 -6.00
C VAL A 212 1.78 -11.30 -6.09
N SER A 213 2.29 -12.05 -7.08
CA SER A 213 1.87 -13.44 -7.34
C SER A 213 3.03 -14.42 -7.53
N ALA A 214 4.26 -13.92 -7.67
CA ALA A 214 5.44 -14.73 -8.00
C ALA A 214 6.48 -14.73 -6.87
N PRO A 215 6.93 -15.91 -6.41
CA PRO A 215 8.03 -16.04 -5.45
C PRO A 215 9.33 -15.36 -5.90
N GLY A 216 9.93 -14.56 -5.02
CA GLY A 216 11.17 -13.82 -5.24
C GLY A 216 11.05 -12.64 -6.21
N SER A 217 9.84 -12.25 -6.60
CA SER A 217 9.62 -11.07 -7.43
C SER A 217 9.86 -9.77 -6.64
N VAL A 218 10.20 -8.71 -7.37
CA VAL A 218 10.23 -7.34 -6.85
C VAL A 218 9.17 -6.55 -7.60
N VAL A 219 8.19 -6.01 -6.87
CA VAL A 219 7.10 -5.19 -7.42
C VAL A 219 7.27 -3.78 -6.92
N SER A 220 7.47 -2.83 -7.83
CA SER A 220 7.60 -1.41 -7.47
C SER A 220 6.24 -0.73 -7.41
N ALA A 221 6.04 0.12 -6.40
CA ALA A 221 4.87 0.97 -6.28
C ALA A 221 5.29 2.37 -5.83
N THR A 222 4.62 3.39 -6.36
CA THR A 222 4.85 4.80 -6.00
C THR A 222 3.58 5.37 -5.43
N VAL A 223 3.67 6.03 -4.28
CA VAL A 223 2.57 6.79 -3.68
C VAL A 223 2.85 8.25 -3.97
N ASP A 224 2.05 8.89 -4.81
CA ASP A 224 2.25 10.28 -5.18
C ASP A 224 1.43 11.20 -4.28
N ILE A 225 2.07 11.72 -3.23
CA ILE A 225 1.41 12.51 -2.20
C ILE A 225 1.39 13.96 -2.63
N GLN A 226 0.21 14.56 -2.65
CA GLN A 226 -0.09 15.89 -3.18
C GLN A 226 -0.86 16.71 -2.15
N ALA A 227 -0.91 18.03 -2.38
CA ALA A 227 -1.74 18.91 -1.57
C ALA A 227 -3.22 18.53 -1.74
N SER A 228 -3.93 18.40 -0.61
CA SER A 228 -5.36 18.15 -0.61
C SER A 228 -6.14 19.41 -0.98
N ALA A 229 -7.41 19.24 -1.34
CA ALA A 229 -8.31 20.36 -1.54
C ALA A 229 -8.48 21.22 -0.27
N SER A 230 -8.43 20.61 0.92
CA SER A 230 -8.47 21.34 2.19
C SER A 230 -7.22 22.19 2.41
N PHE A 231 -6.05 21.75 1.97
CA PHE A 231 -4.83 22.55 2.06
C PHE A 231 -4.91 23.76 1.12
N ILE A 232 -5.31 23.55 -0.13
CA ILE A 232 -5.48 24.63 -1.10
C ILE A 232 -6.47 25.66 -0.58
N ALA A 233 -7.63 25.23 -0.07
CA ALA A 233 -8.64 26.12 0.50
C ALA A 233 -8.12 26.92 1.71
N ALA A 234 -7.41 26.26 2.64
CA ALA A 234 -6.86 26.94 3.81
C ALA A 234 -5.83 28.02 3.44
N VAL A 235 -4.99 27.76 2.42
CA VAL A 235 -4.03 28.76 1.93
C VAL A 235 -4.74 29.87 1.15
N GLN A 236 -5.74 29.55 0.33
CA GLN A 236 -6.56 30.54 -0.37
C GLN A 236 -7.20 31.54 0.60
N ASP A 237 -7.89 31.05 1.64
CA ASP A 237 -8.55 31.89 2.64
C ASP A 237 -7.55 32.85 3.33
N GLN A 238 -6.35 32.35 3.64
CA GLN A 238 -5.30 33.15 4.26
C GLN A 238 -4.73 34.22 3.33
N VAL A 239 -4.56 33.89 2.04
CA VAL A 239 -4.09 34.85 1.02
C VAL A 239 -5.14 35.92 0.76
N ASP A 240 -6.40 35.53 0.63
CA ASP A 240 -7.50 36.47 0.37
C ASP A 240 -7.64 37.47 1.53
N SER A 241 -7.62 36.98 2.78
CA SER A 241 -7.64 37.86 3.96
C SER A 241 -6.43 38.80 4.03
N PHE A 242 -5.23 38.33 3.66
CA PHE A 242 -4.04 39.17 3.61
C PHE A 242 -4.15 40.27 2.54
N LEU A 243 -4.70 39.93 1.36
CA LEU A 243 -4.92 40.90 0.29
C LEU A 243 -6.00 41.91 0.66
N ASP A 244 -7.05 41.48 1.36
CA ASP A 244 -8.08 42.37 1.89
C ASP A 244 -7.50 43.39 2.86
N ASP A 245 -6.67 42.94 3.81
CA ASP A 245 -5.95 43.83 4.72
C ASP A 245 -5.08 44.84 3.96
N CYS A 246 -4.44 44.42 2.88
CA CYS A 246 -3.67 45.29 1.99
C CYS A 246 -4.53 46.40 1.35
N THR A 247 -5.75 46.09 0.92
CA THR A 247 -6.65 47.09 0.31
C THR A 247 -7.14 48.17 1.28
N THR A 248 -7.03 47.93 2.60
CA THR A 248 -7.37 48.95 3.62
C THR A 248 -6.35 50.09 3.70
N GLN A 249 -5.15 49.90 3.15
CA GLN A 249 -4.08 50.89 3.21
C GLN A 249 -4.28 52.00 2.17
N GLN A 250 -4.48 53.22 2.63
CA GLN A 250 -4.78 54.40 1.83
C GLN A 250 -3.53 55.09 1.24
N VAL A 251 -2.64 54.31 0.61
CA VAL A 251 -1.38 54.79 0.01
C VAL A 251 -1.16 54.15 -1.36
N LEU A 252 -0.39 54.80 -2.25
CA LEU A 252 -0.10 54.24 -3.58
C LEU A 252 0.78 52.98 -3.56
N PHE A 253 1.55 52.78 -2.49
CA PHE A 253 2.39 51.61 -2.26
C PHE A 253 2.12 51.07 -0.85
N PRO A 254 1.07 50.26 -0.67
CA PRO A 254 0.79 49.61 0.61
C PRO A 254 2.00 48.81 1.12
N THR A 255 2.34 49.00 2.39
CA THR A 255 3.52 48.37 2.98
C THR A 255 3.26 46.88 3.17
N GLY A 256 4.20 46.05 2.68
CA GLY A 256 4.10 44.59 2.78
C GLY A 256 3.14 43.96 1.79
N CYS A 257 2.61 44.71 0.83
CA CYS A 257 1.63 44.24 -0.14
C CYS A 257 2.25 44.04 -1.53
N PRO A 258 1.68 43.16 -2.36
CA PRO A 258 2.28 42.80 -3.64
C PRO A 258 1.94 43.74 -4.79
N PHE A 259 1.08 44.73 -4.56
CA PHE A 259 0.67 45.71 -5.56
C PHE A 259 1.01 47.13 -5.12
N GLY A 260 1.21 48.00 -6.10
CA GLY A 260 1.44 49.42 -5.93
C GLY A 260 1.52 50.10 -7.29
N GLN A 261 1.21 51.40 -7.33
CA GLN A 261 1.13 52.14 -8.59
C GLN A 261 1.91 53.44 -8.50
N GLU A 262 2.91 53.59 -9.36
CA GLU A 262 3.56 54.89 -9.57
C GLU A 262 2.66 55.78 -10.42
N LEU A 263 2.46 57.02 -9.99
CA LEU A 263 1.72 58.03 -10.73
C LEU A 263 2.62 59.24 -10.97
N SER A 264 2.76 59.65 -12.23
CA SER A 264 3.56 60.83 -12.59
C SER A 264 2.87 62.16 -12.27
N ASN A 265 1.55 62.12 -12.05
CA ASN A 265 0.71 63.28 -11.76
C ASN A 265 0.56 63.50 -10.25
N ARG A 266 0.14 64.70 -9.84
CA ARG A 266 -0.09 65.00 -8.42
C ARG A 266 -1.35 64.28 -7.95
N VAL A 267 -1.25 63.54 -6.85
CA VAL A 267 -2.39 62.93 -6.16
C VAL A 267 -3.20 64.01 -5.44
N GLU A 268 -4.51 64.05 -5.69
CA GLU A 268 -5.44 65.04 -5.13
C GLU A 268 -6.46 64.40 -4.16
N SER A 269 -6.72 63.09 -4.26
CA SER A 269 -7.56 62.35 -3.32
C SER A 269 -6.78 61.26 -2.58
N THR A 270 -7.41 60.70 -1.55
CA THR A 270 -6.92 59.47 -0.91
C THR A 270 -7.02 58.31 -1.90
N PRO A 271 -5.96 57.48 -2.07
CA PRO A 271 -6.03 56.24 -2.83
C PRO A 271 -7.05 55.24 -2.24
N GLU A 272 -7.91 54.70 -3.09
CA GLU A 272 -8.86 53.64 -2.74
C GLU A 272 -8.47 52.36 -3.46
N TRP A 273 -8.16 51.32 -2.70
CA TRP A 273 -7.86 49.99 -3.20
C TRP A 273 -9.04 49.05 -2.99
N SER A 274 -9.23 48.13 -3.92
CA SER A 274 -10.11 46.97 -3.76
C SER A 274 -9.56 45.80 -4.58
N MET A 275 -10.01 44.58 -4.30
CA MET A 275 -9.63 43.42 -5.10
C MET A 275 -10.55 43.28 -6.32
N SER A 276 -9.98 43.37 -7.53
CA SER A 276 -10.72 43.06 -8.77
C SER A 276 -10.63 41.59 -9.14
N ARG A 277 -9.50 40.94 -8.84
CA ARG A 277 -9.32 39.49 -8.99
C ARG A 277 -8.34 38.95 -7.95
N TYR A 278 -8.81 38.01 -7.13
CA TYR A 278 -7.94 37.22 -6.25
C TYR A 278 -7.13 36.21 -7.05
N PRO A 279 -5.87 35.94 -6.66
CA PRO A 279 -5.09 34.87 -7.28
C PRO A 279 -5.71 33.50 -6.96
N GLU A 280 -5.80 32.64 -7.97
CA GLU A 280 -6.17 31.23 -7.77
C GLU A 280 -4.97 30.46 -7.24
N ILE A 281 -5.08 29.93 -6.02
CA ILE A 281 -4.00 29.20 -5.38
C ILE A 281 -3.95 27.76 -5.89
N THR A 282 -2.76 27.34 -6.31
CA THR A 282 -2.39 25.94 -6.49
C THR A 282 -1.18 25.65 -5.63
N ILE A 283 -1.04 24.42 -5.16
CA ILE A 283 0.08 24.01 -4.31
C ILE A 283 0.76 22.82 -4.98
N GLN A 284 2.06 22.95 -5.20
CA GLN A 284 2.90 21.92 -5.82
C GLN A 284 3.99 21.46 -4.85
N PRO A 285 4.49 20.22 -4.97
CA PRO A 285 5.68 19.81 -4.24
C PRO A 285 6.88 20.71 -4.59
N GLY A 286 7.62 21.13 -3.58
CA GLY A 286 8.87 21.87 -3.76
C GLY A 286 10.06 20.98 -4.10
N ASN A 287 11.21 21.61 -4.32
CA ASN A 287 12.45 20.90 -4.67
C ASN A 287 13.07 20.16 -3.47
N ASP A 288 12.84 20.66 -2.25
CA ASP A 288 13.35 20.07 -1.03
C ASP A 288 12.27 19.18 -0.38
N PRO A 289 12.66 18.05 0.24
CA PRO A 289 11.76 17.20 1.02
C PRO A 289 10.87 17.98 2.00
N GLY A 290 9.57 17.72 1.98
CA GLY A 290 8.59 18.35 2.88
C GLY A 290 8.30 19.83 2.59
N THR A 291 8.81 20.37 1.48
CA THR A 291 8.47 21.73 1.02
C THR A 291 7.35 21.70 0.00
N TRP A 292 6.51 22.74 0.04
CA TRP A 292 5.38 22.95 -0.85
C TRP A 292 5.43 24.37 -1.38
N VAL A 293 5.09 24.56 -2.65
CA VAL A 293 5.25 25.82 -3.35
C VAL A 293 3.90 26.24 -3.89
N VAL A 294 3.51 27.48 -3.62
CA VAL A 294 2.53 28.16 -4.43
C VAL A 294 3.30 28.80 -5.58
N PRO A 295 3.19 28.27 -6.81
CA PRO A 295 3.85 28.88 -7.96
C PRO A 295 3.27 30.28 -8.20
N GLU A 296 3.90 31.05 -9.09
CA GLU A 296 3.49 32.42 -9.39
C GLU A 296 1.97 32.54 -9.67
N ALA A 297 1.24 33.05 -8.68
CA ALA A 297 -0.21 33.19 -8.70
C ALA A 297 -0.56 34.65 -8.99
N GLN A 298 -1.33 34.88 -10.05
CA GLN A 298 -1.59 36.22 -10.57
C GLN A 298 -2.91 36.79 -10.05
N GLY A 299 -2.86 38.00 -9.51
CA GLY A 299 -4.02 38.75 -9.04
C GLY A 299 -4.10 40.14 -9.67
N ALA A 300 -5.18 40.84 -9.39
CA ALA A 300 -5.36 42.23 -9.76
C ALA A 300 -6.05 43.00 -8.63
N ALA A 301 -5.46 44.15 -8.28
CA ALA A 301 -6.03 45.11 -7.35
C ALA A 301 -6.47 46.34 -8.13
N HIS A 302 -7.67 46.83 -7.85
CA HIS A 302 -8.23 48.00 -8.48
C HIS A 302 -7.84 49.26 -7.70
N LEU A 303 -7.22 50.24 -8.36
CA LEU A 303 -6.87 51.52 -7.77
C LEU A 303 -7.74 52.64 -8.34
N LYS A 304 -8.41 53.36 -7.44
CA LYS A 304 -9.12 54.59 -7.76
C LYS A 304 -8.52 55.77 -7.00
N VAL A 305 -8.11 56.82 -7.73
CA VAL A 305 -7.55 58.04 -7.14
C VAL A 305 -7.67 59.24 -8.08
N GLU A 306 -8.02 60.40 -7.56
CA GLU A 306 -8.01 61.66 -8.32
C GLU A 306 -6.58 62.18 -8.47
N VAL A 307 -6.25 62.59 -9.70
CA VAL A 307 -4.94 63.12 -10.05
C VAL A 307 -5.06 64.44 -10.81
N ARG A 308 -4.06 65.30 -10.63
CA ARG A 308 -3.89 66.53 -11.38
C ARG A 308 -2.67 66.44 -12.27
N SER A 309 -2.88 66.68 -13.57
CA SER A 309 -1.82 66.81 -14.55
C SER A 309 -0.81 67.87 -14.14
N LEU A 310 0.47 67.49 -14.07
CA LEU A 310 1.56 68.45 -13.80
C LEU A 310 1.86 69.36 -15.00
N PHE A 311 1.35 69.02 -16.19
CA PHE A 311 1.62 69.77 -17.43
C PHE A 311 0.62 70.92 -17.65
N ASP A 312 -0.68 70.64 -17.50
CA ASP A 312 -1.77 71.59 -17.82
C ASP A 312 -2.74 71.84 -16.66
N GLY A 313 -2.55 71.18 -15.51
CA GLY A 313 -3.37 71.39 -14.31
C GLY A 313 -4.77 70.77 -14.36
N THR A 314 -5.10 70.01 -15.41
CA THR A 314 -6.38 69.31 -15.55
C THR A 314 -6.57 68.24 -14.47
N LEU A 315 -7.81 68.05 -14.03
CA LEU A 315 -8.20 67.01 -13.08
C LEU A 315 -8.75 65.79 -13.82
N SER A 316 -8.30 64.60 -13.43
CA SER A 316 -8.82 63.32 -13.91
C SER A 316 -8.80 62.27 -12.79
N THR A 317 -9.41 61.12 -13.05
CA THR A 317 -9.38 59.97 -12.14
C THR A 317 -8.53 58.87 -12.76
N PHE A 318 -7.58 58.36 -11.99
CA PHE A 318 -6.96 57.07 -12.27
C PHE A 318 -7.86 55.98 -11.70
N ASP A 319 -8.34 55.08 -12.53
CA ASP A 319 -9.37 54.07 -12.22
C ASP A 319 -9.04 52.83 -13.06
N GLU A 320 -8.08 52.03 -12.59
CA GLU A 320 -7.46 50.95 -13.37
C GLU A 320 -7.10 49.75 -12.48
N ASP A 321 -7.01 48.58 -13.11
CA ASP A 321 -6.54 47.34 -12.48
C ASP A 321 -5.01 47.23 -12.52
N VAL A 322 -4.41 47.15 -11.34
CA VAL A 322 -2.97 46.94 -11.13
C VAL A 322 -2.72 45.44 -10.96
N GLN A 323 -2.04 44.85 -11.95
CA GLN A 323 -1.68 43.43 -11.90
C GLN A 323 -0.54 43.20 -10.91
N PHE A 324 -0.59 42.09 -10.20
CA PHE A 324 0.48 41.63 -9.34
C PHE A 324 0.62 40.11 -9.39
N ALA A 325 1.74 39.60 -8.89
CA ALA A 325 1.99 38.18 -8.76
C ALA A 325 2.60 37.87 -7.40
N LEU A 326 2.35 36.66 -6.91
CA LEU A 326 2.84 36.18 -5.62
C LEU A 326 3.37 34.76 -5.75
N SER A 327 4.43 34.45 -5.01
CA SER A 327 4.93 33.08 -4.85
C SER A 327 5.41 32.86 -3.42
N TRP A 328 5.19 31.65 -2.90
CA TRP A 328 5.56 31.31 -1.53
C TRP A 328 6.05 29.87 -1.42
N VAL A 329 6.88 29.64 -0.41
CA VAL A 329 7.30 28.30 0.00
C VAL A 329 6.75 28.03 1.40
N MET A 330 6.22 26.84 1.58
CA MET A 330 5.60 26.37 2.81
C MET A 330 6.26 25.07 3.25
N THR A 331 6.35 24.89 4.56
CA THR A 331 6.70 23.60 5.17
C THR A 331 5.57 23.14 6.07
N ILE A 332 5.30 21.84 6.07
CA ILE A 332 4.27 21.23 6.92
C ILE A 332 4.95 20.53 8.08
N ASN A 333 4.56 20.88 9.31
CA ASN A 333 5.01 20.25 10.54
C ASN A 333 3.80 19.67 11.28
N GLY A 334 3.42 18.44 10.96
CA GLY A 334 2.17 17.84 11.42
C GLY A 334 0.97 18.62 10.86
N ASP A 335 0.12 19.17 11.73
CA ASP A 335 -1.05 19.96 11.33
C ASP A 335 -0.78 21.48 11.27
N ARG A 336 0.49 21.92 11.33
CA ARG A 336 0.87 23.33 11.22
C ARG A 336 1.54 23.63 9.88
N ILE A 337 1.08 24.69 9.22
CA ILE A 337 1.69 25.26 8.03
C ILE A 337 2.57 26.43 8.45
N ASP A 338 3.87 26.35 8.14
CA ASP A 338 4.80 27.48 8.30
C ASP A 338 5.08 28.08 6.91
N VAL A 339 4.74 29.35 6.72
CA VAL A 339 4.84 30.06 5.43
C VAL A 339 6.08 30.96 5.40
N ARG A 340 6.82 30.93 4.30
CA ARG A 340 7.90 31.88 3.99
C ARG A 340 7.70 32.47 2.61
N GLN A 341 7.68 33.80 2.53
CA GLN A 341 7.66 34.51 1.26
C GLN A 341 9.01 34.36 0.56
N GLN A 342 8.97 34.12 -0.75
CA GLN A 342 10.15 34.08 -1.62
C GLN A 342 10.51 35.46 -2.14
#